data_AF-A0A8J4BKA1-F1
#
_entry.id   AF-A0A8J4BKA1-F1
#
_cell.length_a   1.000
_cell.length_b   1.000
_cell.length_c   1.000
_cell.angle_alpha   90.00
_cell.angle_beta   90.00
_cell.angle_gamma   90.00
#
_symmetry.space_group_name_H-M   'P 1'
#
loop_
_entity.id
_entity.type
_entity.pdbx_description
1 polymer ?
#
loop_
_entity_poly.entity_id
_entity_poly.type
_entity_poly.pdbx_seq_one_letter_code
_entity_poly.pdbx_strand_id
1 'polypeptide(L)'
;MSGATKMNRAGVVAVLAAAAFMAVANAQSGLYPNFPFCQCTKSPAAYSLSPTVKSTGRGKYCFTLNVNPPPGCNTFCCKADFRKLEFNVNPECDVSGAVVKSFVNGVPTTVGPAFDEPYQGPVGAKILRFTQLGLGLGDDNAEICISLAPNKFGEGCTTLEALCVPPKGMAPGVCSAAMFDSSMGCCPISNVNVPSPPPPPSPPPPSPPPPSPPPPSPPPPSPPPPPPPSPPPPPPPSPPPPAPTIAAAASPAVSASPVASATIAATASAAIASAAAATISSPTVTSTAIATTAASTFPPPPPPPPTISPASSSPISSPPTAAQPAPSKPPT
;
A
#
# COMPACT_ATOMS: atom_id res chain seq x y z
N MET A 1 -60.63 44.32 -36.57
CA MET A 1 -61.12 43.05 -35.99
C MET A 1 -59.93 42.30 -35.42
N SER A 2 -60.09 41.64 -34.27
CA SER A 2 -59.10 40.76 -33.60
C SER A 2 -57.74 41.39 -33.23
N GLY A 3 -57.17 41.16 -32.05
CA GLY A 3 -57.66 40.39 -30.90
C GLY A 3 -56.57 40.18 -29.86
N ALA A 4 -56.29 41.19 -29.02
CA ALA A 4 -55.17 41.15 -28.07
C ALA A 4 -55.53 40.44 -26.75
N THR A 5 -55.32 39.13 -26.70
CA THR A 5 -55.54 38.32 -25.48
C THR A 5 -54.41 38.55 -24.48
N LYS A 6 -54.71 39.23 -23.37
CA LYS A 6 -53.86 39.22 -22.17
C LYS A 6 -53.81 37.81 -21.59
N MET A 7 -52.64 37.35 -21.16
CA MET A 7 -52.52 36.23 -20.21
C MET A 7 -51.74 36.67 -18.98
N ASN A 8 -52.12 36.17 -17.81
CA ASN A 8 -51.89 36.84 -16.53
C ASN A 8 -50.53 36.54 -15.87
N ARG A 9 -50.13 37.43 -14.95
CA ARG A 9 -49.00 37.28 -14.00
C ARG A 9 -49.27 36.19 -12.95
N ALA A 10 -49.48 34.94 -13.39
CA ALA A 10 -49.78 33.80 -12.52
C ALA A 10 -48.90 32.56 -12.81
N GLY A 11 -47.85 32.70 -13.63
CA GLY A 11 -46.97 31.59 -14.06
C GLY A 11 -45.51 31.70 -13.58
N VAL A 12 -45.21 32.53 -12.58
CA VAL A 12 -43.83 32.80 -12.10
C VAL A 12 -43.53 32.16 -10.74
N VAL A 13 -44.48 31.37 -10.20
CA VAL A 13 -44.33 30.64 -8.92
C VAL A 13 -44.58 29.14 -9.13
N ALA A 14 -43.79 28.55 -10.02
CA ALA A 14 -43.55 27.10 -10.09
C ALA A 14 -42.10 26.84 -9.63
N VAL A 15 -41.86 27.04 -8.34
CA VAL A 15 -40.52 27.02 -7.74
C VAL A 15 -39.94 25.61 -7.79
N LEU A 16 -38.77 25.48 -8.42
CA LEU A 16 -37.72 24.46 -8.18
C LEU A 16 -38.23 23.10 -7.67
N ALA A 17 -39.00 22.39 -8.48
CA ALA A 17 -39.22 20.96 -8.28
C ALA A 17 -37.85 20.27 -8.42
N ALA A 18 -37.28 19.83 -7.30
CA ALA A 18 -35.89 19.40 -7.24
C ALA A 18 -35.65 18.20 -8.16
N ALA A 19 -34.68 18.32 -9.06
CA ALA A 19 -34.11 17.20 -9.81
C ALA A 19 -33.24 16.35 -8.87
N ALA A 20 -33.90 15.69 -7.91
CA ALA A 20 -33.30 14.68 -7.06
C ALA A 20 -32.96 13.46 -7.92
N PHE A 21 -31.79 13.52 -8.56
CA PHE A 21 -31.13 12.33 -9.08
C PHE A 21 -30.88 11.40 -7.88
N MET A 22 -31.80 10.46 -7.69
CA MET A 22 -31.57 9.29 -6.85
C MET A 22 -30.45 8.48 -7.49
N ALA A 23 -29.21 8.86 -7.18
CA ALA A 23 -28.08 7.97 -7.24
C ALA A 23 -28.41 6.83 -6.28
N VAL A 24 -28.95 5.74 -6.82
CA VAL A 24 -29.15 4.49 -6.08
C VAL A 24 -27.75 3.93 -5.83
N ALA A 25 -27.12 4.41 -4.76
CA ALA A 25 -25.97 3.76 -4.19
C ALA A 25 -26.40 2.32 -3.90
N ASN A 26 -25.77 1.36 -4.57
CA ASN A 26 -26.14 -0.05 -4.50
C ASN A 26 -25.70 -0.60 -3.14
N ALA A 27 -26.49 -0.29 -2.11
CA ALA A 27 -26.18 -0.56 -0.72
C ALA A 27 -25.84 -2.04 -0.52
N GLN A 28 -24.70 -2.30 0.11
CA GLN A 28 -24.19 -3.64 0.36
C GLN A 28 -25.18 -4.41 1.25
N SER A 29 -25.81 -5.43 0.68
CA SER A 29 -27.01 -6.08 1.23
C SER A 29 -26.75 -7.05 2.39
N GLY A 30 -25.49 -7.37 2.68
CA GLY A 30 -25.10 -8.25 3.80
C GLY A 30 -25.44 -9.72 3.64
N LEU A 31 -25.99 -10.15 2.49
CA LEU A 31 -26.50 -11.49 2.25
C LEU A 31 -25.44 -12.59 2.46
N TYR A 32 -24.19 -12.32 2.11
CA TYR A 32 -23.03 -13.15 2.41
C TYR A 32 -22.11 -12.39 3.39
N PRO A 33 -22.20 -12.64 4.71
CA PRO A 33 -21.42 -11.88 5.70
C PRO A 33 -19.93 -12.27 5.78
N ASN A 34 -19.50 -13.27 5.01
CA ASN A 34 -18.11 -13.72 4.92
C ASN A 34 -17.70 -13.79 3.45
N PHE A 35 -16.41 -13.59 3.16
CA PHE A 35 -15.86 -13.83 1.82
C PHE A 35 -15.92 -15.33 1.45
N PRO A 36 -16.25 -15.71 0.21
CA PRO A 36 -16.60 -14.87 -0.93
C PRO A 36 -18.00 -14.30 -0.75
N PHE A 37 -18.17 -13.04 -1.15
CA PHE A 37 -19.41 -12.29 -0.95
C PHE A 37 -20.50 -12.64 -1.98
N CYS A 38 -20.61 -13.91 -2.36
CA CYS A 38 -21.55 -14.48 -3.32
C CYS A 38 -21.68 -16.00 -3.09
N GLN A 39 -22.69 -16.64 -3.70
CA GLN A 39 -22.78 -18.11 -3.71
C GLN A 39 -21.66 -18.73 -4.57
N CYS A 40 -20.84 -19.58 -3.95
CA CYS A 40 -19.63 -20.11 -4.57
C CYS A 40 -19.53 -21.64 -4.48
N THR A 41 -19.11 -22.29 -5.56
CA THR A 41 -18.93 -23.76 -5.61
C THR A 41 -17.63 -24.14 -4.91
N LYS A 42 -17.72 -24.84 -3.77
CA LYS A 42 -16.56 -25.09 -2.89
C LYS A 42 -15.68 -26.28 -3.29
N SER A 43 -16.19 -27.24 -4.06
CA SER A 43 -15.43 -28.41 -4.55
C SER A 43 -16.31 -29.31 -5.45
N PRO A 44 -15.70 -30.17 -6.29
CA PRO A 44 -14.34 -30.11 -6.80
C PRO A 44 -14.18 -29.02 -7.88
N ALA A 45 -12.94 -28.70 -8.24
CA ALA A 45 -12.60 -27.73 -9.28
C ALA A 45 -11.22 -28.02 -9.90
N ALA A 46 -10.91 -27.35 -11.02
CA ALA A 46 -9.61 -27.42 -11.68
C ALA A 46 -8.55 -26.47 -11.07
N TYR A 47 -8.96 -25.28 -10.64
CA TYR A 47 -8.04 -24.19 -10.26
C TYR A 47 -7.80 -24.12 -8.74
N SER A 48 -6.56 -23.80 -8.38
CA SER A 48 -6.19 -23.28 -7.06
C SER A 48 -5.01 -22.33 -7.19
N LEU A 49 -4.78 -21.44 -6.24
CA LEU A 49 -3.50 -20.73 -6.13
C LEU A 49 -2.55 -21.50 -5.21
N SER A 50 -1.25 -21.47 -5.54
CA SER A 50 -0.20 -21.92 -4.63
C SER A 50 -0.28 -21.18 -3.29
N PRO A 51 -0.21 -21.86 -2.14
CA PRO A 51 -0.34 -21.23 -0.83
C PRO A 51 0.85 -20.32 -0.47
N THR A 52 1.94 -20.36 -1.24
CA THR A 52 3.14 -19.54 -1.00
C THR A 52 3.20 -18.39 -2.01
N VAL A 53 3.10 -17.16 -1.52
CA VAL A 53 3.21 -15.95 -2.36
C VAL A 53 4.67 -15.56 -2.55
N LYS A 54 5.07 -15.32 -3.80
CA LYS A 54 6.42 -14.88 -4.17
C LYS A 54 6.50 -13.35 -4.11
N SER A 55 7.07 -12.80 -3.04
CA SER A 55 7.46 -11.39 -3.01
C SER A 55 8.73 -11.17 -3.84
N THR A 56 8.72 -10.15 -4.69
CA THR A 56 9.85 -9.78 -5.56
C THR A 56 10.43 -8.39 -5.21
N GLY A 57 10.07 -7.87 -4.03
CA GLY A 57 10.42 -6.53 -3.58
C GLY A 57 9.58 -5.43 -4.22
N ARG A 58 9.79 -4.18 -3.78
CA ARG A 58 9.10 -2.97 -4.31
C ARG A 58 7.56 -3.09 -4.39
N GLY A 59 6.95 -3.76 -3.41
CA GLY A 59 5.49 -3.99 -3.36
C GLY A 59 4.96 -4.95 -4.44
N LYS A 60 5.82 -5.68 -5.17
CA LYS A 60 5.40 -6.66 -6.18
C LYS A 60 5.31 -8.08 -5.59
N TYR A 61 4.09 -8.63 -5.58
CA TYR A 61 3.76 -9.96 -5.09
C TYR A 61 3.20 -10.81 -6.24
N CYS A 62 3.56 -12.08 -6.30
CA CYS A 62 3.16 -12.99 -7.37
C CYS A 62 2.57 -14.30 -6.82
N PHE A 63 1.43 -14.68 -7.39
CA PHE A 63 0.65 -15.88 -7.07
C PHE A 63 0.76 -16.85 -8.25
N THR A 64 1.11 -18.11 -7.98
CA THR A 64 1.13 -19.17 -9.01
C THR A 64 -0.25 -19.81 -9.11
N LEU A 65 -0.82 -19.88 -10.31
CA LEU A 65 -2.00 -20.69 -10.62
C LEU A 65 -1.59 -22.15 -10.78
N ASN A 66 -2.31 -23.05 -10.10
CA ASN A 66 -2.20 -24.49 -10.29
C ASN A 66 -3.49 -24.98 -10.97
N VAL A 67 -3.36 -25.74 -12.05
CA VAL A 67 -4.46 -26.35 -12.80
C VAL A 67 -4.39 -27.87 -12.64
N ASN A 68 -5.10 -28.39 -11.64
CA ASN A 68 -5.12 -29.82 -11.31
C ASN A 68 -6.56 -30.30 -11.03
N PRO A 69 -7.39 -30.49 -12.07
CA PRO A 69 -8.72 -31.08 -11.91
C PRO A 69 -8.62 -32.52 -11.41
N PRO A 70 -9.20 -32.86 -10.24
CA PRO A 70 -9.08 -34.19 -9.67
C PRO A 70 -9.74 -35.27 -10.56
N PRO A 71 -9.35 -36.55 -10.46
CA PRO A 71 -9.96 -37.62 -11.24
C PRO A 71 -11.49 -37.66 -11.11
N GLY A 72 -12.18 -37.63 -12.25
CA GLY A 72 -13.65 -37.61 -12.30
C GLY A 72 -14.31 -36.24 -12.09
N CYS A 73 -13.55 -35.14 -11.92
CA CYS A 73 -14.07 -33.78 -11.78
C CYS A 73 -14.97 -33.40 -12.98
N ASN A 74 -16.28 -33.39 -12.76
CA ASN A 74 -17.27 -33.14 -13.81
C ASN A 74 -18.17 -31.92 -13.58
N THR A 75 -18.03 -31.23 -12.45
CA THR A 75 -18.78 -30.01 -12.12
C THR A 75 -18.38 -28.84 -13.02
N PHE A 76 -19.15 -27.75 -12.94
CA PHE A 76 -18.86 -26.47 -13.58
C PHE A 76 -17.40 -26.01 -13.37
N CYS A 77 -16.91 -25.97 -12.13
CA CYS A 77 -15.56 -25.50 -11.81
C CYS A 77 -14.42 -26.44 -12.25
N CYS A 78 -14.73 -27.61 -12.82
CA CYS A 78 -13.76 -28.49 -13.47
C CYS A 78 -13.54 -28.13 -14.96
N LYS A 79 -14.47 -27.35 -15.53
CA LYS A 79 -14.60 -27.08 -16.98
C LYS A 79 -14.63 -25.59 -17.33
N ALA A 80 -14.86 -24.74 -16.32
CA ALA A 80 -14.76 -23.29 -16.39
C ALA A 80 -13.39 -22.80 -16.91
N ASP A 81 -13.37 -21.65 -17.55
CA ASP A 81 -12.18 -20.81 -17.69
C ASP A 81 -11.90 -20.02 -16.40
N PHE A 82 -10.86 -19.18 -16.40
CA PHE A 82 -10.49 -18.32 -15.29
C PHE A 82 -10.30 -16.87 -15.76
N ARG A 83 -11.41 -16.14 -15.85
CA ARG A 83 -11.45 -14.76 -16.37
C ARG A 83 -11.29 -13.70 -15.30
N LYS A 84 -11.66 -13.99 -14.04
CA LYS A 84 -11.67 -13.01 -12.95
C LYS A 84 -11.23 -13.63 -11.61
N LEU A 85 -10.46 -12.86 -10.84
CA LEU A 85 -10.00 -13.15 -9.49
C LEU A 85 -10.45 -12.02 -8.56
N GLU A 86 -10.82 -12.34 -7.32
CA GLU A 86 -11.06 -11.36 -6.24
C GLU A 86 -10.24 -11.72 -5.01
N PHE A 87 -9.66 -10.71 -4.33
CA PHE A 87 -9.19 -10.85 -2.95
C PHE A 87 -10.10 -10.09 -1.97
N ASN A 88 -10.25 -10.62 -0.75
CA ASN A 88 -10.83 -9.91 0.38
C ASN A 88 -9.81 -8.91 0.95
N VAL A 89 -10.10 -7.61 0.94
CA VAL A 89 -9.11 -6.55 1.25
C VAL A 89 -9.60 -5.52 2.25
N ASN A 90 -8.68 -4.90 2.98
CA ASN A 90 -8.99 -3.87 3.96
C ASN A 90 -9.49 -2.60 3.23
N PRO A 91 -10.58 -1.96 3.70
CA PRO A 91 -11.13 -0.78 3.02
C PRO A 91 -10.19 0.43 3.06
N GLU A 92 -9.28 0.48 4.05
CA GLU A 92 -8.20 1.47 4.17
C GLU A 92 -7.18 1.44 3.01
N CYS A 93 -7.25 0.43 2.14
CA CYS A 93 -6.41 0.33 0.94
C CYS A 93 -7.00 1.06 -0.27
N ASP A 94 -8.32 1.31 -0.29
CA ASP A 94 -9.04 1.95 -1.40
C ASP A 94 -8.96 3.49 -1.28
N VAL A 95 -7.73 4.02 -1.35
CA VAL A 95 -7.47 5.47 -1.25
C VAL A 95 -7.18 6.09 -2.62
N SER A 96 -7.67 7.31 -2.81
CA SER A 96 -7.56 8.01 -4.09
C SER A 96 -6.11 8.19 -4.53
N GLY A 97 -5.79 7.69 -5.73
CA GLY A 97 -4.47 7.76 -6.33
C GLY A 97 -3.45 6.73 -5.83
N ALA A 98 -3.84 5.75 -5.00
CA ALA A 98 -2.98 4.58 -4.75
C ALA A 98 -2.81 3.77 -6.03
N VAL A 99 -1.65 3.13 -6.18
CA VAL A 99 -1.28 2.44 -7.42
C VAL A 99 -1.30 0.95 -7.20
N VAL A 100 -2.33 0.29 -7.72
CA VAL A 100 -2.38 -1.16 -7.90
C VAL A 100 -2.26 -1.47 -9.39
N LYS A 101 -1.32 -2.35 -9.75
CA LYS A 101 -1.15 -2.87 -11.12
C LYS A 101 -1.14 -4.38 -11.11
N SER A 102 -1.56 -5.02 -12.20
CA SER A 102 -1.53 -6.48 -12.34
C SER A 102 -0.88 -6.94 -13.64
N PHE A 103 -0.32 -8.15 -13.59
CA PHE A 103 0.40 -8.80 -14.66
C PHE A 103 0.06 -10.28 -14.68
N VAL A 104 0.03 -10.89 -15.87
CA VAL A 104 -0.04 -12.33 -16.09
C VAL A 104 1.21 -12.74 -16.85
N ASN A 105 1.99 -13.69 -16.33
CA ASN A 105 3.26 -14.14 -16.90
C ASN A 105 4.23 -12.98 -17.22
N GLY A 106 4.22 -11.94 -16.37
CA GLY A 106 5.01 -10.72 -16.53
C GLY A 106 4.42 -9.65 -17.46
N VAL A 107 3.41 -9.98 -18.27
CA VAL A 107 2.73 -9.04 -19.18
C VAL A 107 1.65 -8.26 -18.43
N PRO A 108 1.56 -6.92 -18.52
CA PRO A 108 0.49 -6.15 -17.88
C PRO A 108 -0.90 -6.59 -18.34
N THR A 109 -1.88 -6.66 -17.43
CA THR A 109 -3.26 -7.03 -17.80
C THR A 109 -3.96 -5.91 -18.57
N THR A 110 -4.73 -6.26 -19.60
CA THR A 110 -5.48 -5.32 -20.47
C THR A 110 -6.43 -4.41 -19.72
N VAL A 111 -7.00 -4.90 -18.61
CA VAL A 111 -7.71 -4.09 -17.62
C VAL A 111 -6.91 -4.13 -16.33
N GLY A 112 -6.71 -2.95 -15.73
CA GLY A 112 -6.06 -2.82 -14.43
C GLY A 112 -6.93 -3.37 -13.30
N PRO A 113 -6.33 -3.71 -12.15
CA PRO A 113 -7.08 -4.16 -11.00
C PRO A 113 -7.82 -2.99 -10.35
N ALA A 114 -8.94 -3.27 -9.69
CA ALA A 114 -9.79 -2.23 -9.10
C ALA A 114 -10.40 -2.68 -7.79
N PHE A 115 -10.58 -1.74 -6.87
CA PHE A 115 -11.38 -1.94 -5.67
C PHE A 115 -12.87 -1.78 -6.01
N ASP A 116 -13.72 -2.67 -5.52
CA ASP A 116 -15.18 -2.53 -5.56
C ASP A 116 -15.79 -2.75 -4.17
N GLU A 117 -17.00 -2.23 -3.97
CA GLU A 117 -17.92 -2.68 -2.92
C GLU A 117 -18.73 -3.89 -3.41
N PRO A 118 -18.56 -5.09 -2.82
CA PRO A 118 -19.36 -6.26 -3.18
C PRO A 118 -20.82 -6.06 -2.76
N TYR A 119 -21.74 -6.00 -3.73
CA TYR A 119 -23.18 -5.73 -3.52
C TYR A 119 -23.88 -6.72 -2.57
N GLN A 120 -23.44 -7.97 -2.52
CA GLN A 120 -23.98 -8.99 -1.62
C GLN A 120 -23.11 -9.23 -0.36
N GLY A 121 -22.02 -8.48 -0.20
CA GLY A 121 -21.21 -8.47 1.03
C GLY A 121 -21.80 -7.57 2.12
N PRO A 122 -21.20 -7.55 3.32
CA PRO A 122 -21.60 -6.64 4.39
C PRO A 122 -21.13 -5.20 4.11
N VAL A 123 -21.80 -4.22 4.70
CA VAL A 123 -21.47 -2.80 4.60
C VAL A 123 -20.03 -2.54 5.06
N GLY A 124 -19.24 -1.85 4.24
CA GLY A 124 -17.82 -1.55 4.50
C GLY A 124 -16.85 -2.62 4.00
N ALA A 125 -17.32 -3.76 3.49
CA ALA A 125 -16.44 -4.71 2.80
C ALA A 125 -15.92 -4.11 1.49
N LYS A 126 -14.65 -4.41 1.17
CA LYS A 126 -14.04 -4.13 -0.14
C LYS A 126 -13.45 -5.42 -0.71
N ILE A 127 -13.52 -5.54 -2.04
CA ILE A 127 -12.76 -6.54 -2.80
C ILE A 127 -11.74 -5.84 -3.67
N LEU A 128 -10.62 -6.50 -3.95
CA LEU A 128 -9.72 -6.14 -5.05
C LEU A 128 -9.91 -7.14 -6.18
N ARG A 129 -10.51 -6.70 -7.30
CA ARG A 129 -10.75 -7.55 -8.47
C ARG A 129 -9.68 -7.41 -9.54
N PHE A 130 -9.46 -8.50 -10.25
CA PHE A 130 -8.68 -8.62 -11.48
C PHE A 130 -9.62 -9.22 -12.52
N THR A 131 -9.76 -8.60 -13.68
CA THR A 131 -10.70 -9.04 -14.72
C THR A 131 -10.01 -9.15 -16.07
N GLN A 132 -10.52 -10.05 -16.90
CA GLN A 132 -9.98 -10.35 -18.23
C GLN A 132 -8.56 -10.93 -18.15
N LEU A 133 -8.34 -11.82 -17.18
CA LEU A 133 -7.07 -12.56 -17.01
C LEU A 133 -6.77 -13.46 -18.22
N GLY A 134 -7.81 -14.00 -18.88
CA GLY A 134 -7.68 -14.79 -20.11
C GLY A 134 -7.08 -16.19 -19.91
N LEU A 135 -7.08 -16.69 -18.67
CA LEU A 135 -6.49 -17.98 -18.28
C LEU A 135 -7.54 -19.10 -18.39
N GLY A 136 -7.08 -20.33 -18.59
CA GLY A 136 -7.93 -21.51 -18.64
C GLY A 136 -7.18 -22.80 -18.27
N LEU A 137 -7.73 -23.94 -18.71
CA LEU A 137 -7.25 -25.27 -18.34
C LEU A 137 -5.86 -25.65 -18.93
N GLY A 138 -5.25 -24.78 -19.74
CA GLY A 138 -3.89 -24.95 -20.26
C GLY A 138 -2.82 -24.17 -19.51
N ASP A 139 -3.19 -23.25 -18.62
CA ASP A 139 -2.30 -22.25 -18.03
C ASP A 139 -1.73 -22.66 -16.66
N ASP A 140 -1.34 -23.93 -16.52
CA ASP A 140 -0.70 -24.42 -15.30
C ASP A 140 0.63 -23.72 -15.03
N ASN A 141 0.89 -23.37 -13.77
CA ASN A 141 2.01 -22.56 -13.29
C ASN A 141 2.00 -21.09 -13.73
N ALA A 142 0.90 -20.56 -14.30
CA ALA A 142 0.84 -19.15 -14.68
C ALA A 142 1.06 -18.21 -13.47
N GLU A 143 1.91 -17.19 -13.65
CA GLU A 143 2.28 -16.25 -12.60
C GLU A 143 1.40 -14.98 -12.68
N ILE A 144 0.43 -14.88 -11.77
CA ILE A 144 -0.42 -13.70 -11.60
C ILE A 144 0.25 -12.78 -10.59
N CYS A 145 0.81 -11.66 -11.04
CA CYS A 145 1.44 -10.69 -10.15
C CYS A 145 0.59 -9.45 -9.93
N ILE A 146 0.74 -8.86 -8.75
CA ILE A 146 0.26 -7.53 -8.42
C ILE A 146 1.45 -6.65 -8.03
N SER A 147 1.35 -5.35 -8.23
CA SER A 147 2.30 -4.36 -7.70
C SER A 147 1.55 -3.27 -6.97
N LEU A 148 1.92 -3.08 -5.70
CA LEU A 148 1.37 -2.13 -4.77
C LEU A 148 2.34 -0.96 -4.58
N ALA A 149 1.84 0.26 -4.71
CA ALA A 149 2.56 1.47 -4.33
C ALA A 149 1.57 2.51 -3.77
N PRO A 150 1.99 3.34 -2.80
CA PRO A 150 1.11 4.28 -2.15
C PRO A 150 0.74 5.42 -3.10
N ASN A 151 -0.24 6.23 -2.72
CA ASN A 151 -0.52 7.48 -3.41
C ASN A 151 0.59 8.53 -3.15
N LYS A 152 0.47 9.70 -3.77
CA LYS A 152 1.45 10.81 -3.65
C LYS A 152 1.60 11.39 -2.22
N PHE A 153 0.73 11.02 -1.28
CA PHE A 153 0.77 11.43 0.12
C PHE A 153 1.35 10.34 1.04
N GLY A 154 1.66 9.15 0.50
CA GLY A 154 2.13 7.99 1.28
C GLY A 154 1.03 7.05 1.77
N GLU A 155 -0.23 7.30 1.38
CA GLU A 155 -1.40 6.53 1.81
C GLU A 155 -1.63 5.29 0.94
N GLY A 156 -2.28 4.27 1.50
CA GLY A 156 -2.66 3.04 0.80
C GLY A 156 -1.71 1.86 1.05
N CYS A 157 -2.23 0.65 0.87
CA CYS A 157 -1.57 -0.59 1.29
C CYS A 157 -0.43 -0.98 0.34
N THR A 158 0.80 -1.06 0.88
CA THR A 158 2.03 -1.38 0.13
C THR A 158 2.51 -2.83 0.30
N THR A 159 1.89 -3.58 1.21
CA THR A 159 2.20 -5.00 1.48
C THR A 159 0.91 -5.83 1.55
N LEU A 160 1.02 -7.16 1.45
CA LEU A 160 -0.16 -8.03 1.56
C LEU A 160 -0.70 -8.14 2.99
N GLU A 161 0.16 -7.94 3.99
CA GLU A 161 -0.19 -7.87 5.40
C GLU A 161 -1.08 -6.67 5.70
N ALA A 162 -0.89 -5.55 4.99
CA ALA A 162 -1.79 -4.40 5.01
C ALA A 162 -2.98 -4.57 4.05
N LEU A 163 -2.78 -5.18 2.88
CA LEU A 163 -3.83 -5.28 1.86
C LEU A 163 -4.97 -6.22 2.25
N CYS A 164 -4.66 -7.42 2.74
CA CYS A 164 -5.62 -8.51 2.83
C CYS A 164 -6.32 -8.60 4.18
N VAL A 165 -7.62 -8.88 4.16
CA VAL A 165 -8.39 -9.28 5.36
C VAL A 165 -8.22 -10.79 5.54
N PRO A 166 -7.48 -11.24 6.58
CA PRO A 166 -7.23 -12.67 6.77
C PRO A 166 -8.49 -13.43 7.17
N PRO A 167 -8.63 -14.72 6.78
CA PRO A 167 -9.67 -15.58 7.33
C PRO A 167 -9.61 -15.66 8.85
N LYS A 168 -10.76 -15.82 9.51
CA LYS A 168 -10.84 -15.92 10.98
C LYS A 168 -9.95 -17.06 11.50
N GLY A 169 -8.93 -16.71 12.29
CA GLY A 169 -7.94 -17.65 12.86
C GLY A 169 -6.64 -17.77 12.06
N MET A 170 -6.50 -17.08 10.93
CA MET A 170 -5.26 -17.01 10.16
C MET A 170 -4.43 -15.77 10.54
N ALA A 171 -3.13 -15.80 10.24
CA ALA A 171 -2.22 -14.68 10.46
C ALA A 171 -2.48 -13.51 9.47
N PRO A 172 -2.08 -12.27 9.81
CA PRO A 172 -2.01 -11.16 8.84
C PRO A 172 -1.14 -11.54 7.63
N GLY A 173 -1.50 -11.05 6.45
CA GLY A 173 -0.82 -11.40 5.18
C GLY A 173 -1.35 -12.67 4.50
N VAL A 174 -2.29 -13.39 5.12
CA VAL A 174 -3.07 -14.43 4.45
C VAL A 174 -4.21 -13.77 3.67
N CYS A 175 -4.21 -13.93 2.35
CA CYS A 175 -5.26 -13.44 1.47
C CYS A 175 -6.26 -14.56 1.12
N SER A 176 -7.55 -14.29 1.32
CA SER A 176 -8.64 -15.10 0.76
C SER A 176 -8.84 -14.72 -0.71
N ALA A 177 -8.83 -15.70 -1.61
CA ALA A 177 -8.91 -15.50 -3.06
C ALA A 177 -10.08 -16.30 -3.68
N ALA A 178 -10.95 -15.67 -4.47
CA ALA A 178 -12.08 -16.32 -5.15
C ALA A 178 -11.99 -16.23 -6.68
N MET A 179 -12.28 -17.33 -7.35
CA MET A 179 -12.09 -17.49 -8.80
C MET A 179 -13.43 -17.44 -9.53
N PHE A 180 -13.45 -16.82 -10.70
CA PHE A 180 -14.66 -16.67 -11.53
C PHE A 180 -14.32 -16.94 -12.99
N ASP A 181 -15.22 -17.64 -13.66
CA ASP A 181 -15.17 -17.96 -15.09
C ASP A 181 -15.64 -16.76 -15.96
N SER A 182 -15.83 -16.98 -17.26
CA SER A 182 -16.43 -15.99 -18.15
C SER A 182 -17.90 -15.67 -17.88
N SER A 183 -18.69 -16.61 -17.33
CA SER A 183 -20.10 -16.40 -16.95
C SER A 183 -20.30 -15.76 -15.55
N MET A 184 -19.23 -15.46 -14.82
CA MET A 184 -19.21 -14.94 -13.45
C MET A 184 -19.70 -15.94 -12.37
N GLY A 185 -19.70 -17.24 -12.67
CA GLY A 185 -19.91 -18.29 -11.67
C GLY A 185 -18.70 -18.44 -10.75
N CYS A 186 -18.92 -18.41 -9.44
CA CYS A 186 -17.84 -18.49 -8.45
C CYS A 186 -17.37 -19.93 -8.18
N CYS A 187 -16.06 -20.10 -8.23
CA CYS A 187 -15.28 -21.32 -8.06
C CYS A 187 -14.30 -21.18 -6.86
N PRO A 188 -13.76 -22.29 -6.33
CA PRO A 188 -13.47 -22.38 -4.91
C PRO A 188 -12.32 -21.52 -4.41
N ILE A 189 -12.42 -21.19 -3.12
CA ILE A 189 -11.58 -20.21 -2.46
C ILE A 189 -10.18 -20.81 -2.24
N SER A 190 -9.14 -20.10 -2.67
CA SER A 190 -7.76 -20.38 -2.24
C SER A 190 -7.36 -19.44 -1.11
N ASN A 191 -6.60 -19.95 -0.14
CA ASN A 191 -5.95 -19.12 0.87
C ASN A 191 -4.46 -19.08 0.55
N VAL A 192 -3.90 -17.88 0.35
CA VAL A 192 -2.50 -17.68 -0.03
C VAL A 192 -1.79 -16.84 1.02
N ASN A 193 -0.56 -17.20 1.36
CA ASN A 193 0.20 -16.63 2.45
C ASN A 193 1.58 -16.17 1.98
N VAL A 194 2.01 -14.97 2.38
CA VAL A 194 3.42 -14.58 2.23
C VAL A 194 4.25 -15.43 3.20
N PRO A 195 5.23 -16.23 2.73
CA PRO A 195 6.13 -16.91 3.66
C PRO A 195 6.84 -15.83 4.47
N SER A 196 6.77 -15.94 5.80
CA SER A 196 7.38 -14.94 6.69
C SER A 196 8.84 -14.73 6.28
N PRO A 197 9.32 -13.48 6.20
CA PRO A 197 10.71 -13.22 5.83
C PRO A 197 11.63 -14.03 6.75
N PRO A 198 12.71 -14.63 6.24
CA PRO A 198 13.63 -15.39 7.07
C PRO A 198 14.08 -14.50 8.23
N PRO A 199 14.12 -15.01 9.48
CA PRO A 199 14.48 -14.20 10.62
C PRO A 199 15.84 -13.54 10.37
N PRO A 200 16.01 -12.26 10.74
CA PRO A 200 17.27 -11.57 10.49
C PRO A 200 18.42 -12.39 11.09
N PRO A 201 19.55 -12.54 10.38
CA PRO A 201 20.67 -13.35 10.85
C PRO A 201 21.05 -12.87 12.25
N SER A 202 21.18 -13.80 13.19
CA SER A 202 21.47 -13.48 14.58
C SER A 202 22.68 -12.54 14.64
N PRO A 203 22.62 -11.44 15.42
CA PRO A 203 23.74 -10.53 15.51
C PRO A 203 24.99 -11.31 15.93
N PRO A 204 26.18 -11.01 15.35
CA PRO A 204 27.40 -11.69 15.76
C PRO A 204 27.57 -11.54 17.28
N PRO A 205 28.07 -12.58 17.98
CA PRO A 205 28.25 -12.52 19.42
C PRO A 205 29.11 -11.29 19.75
N PRO A 206 28.77 -10.54 20.82
CA PRO A 206 29.50 -9.33 21.16
C PRO A 206 30.98 -9.66 21.35
N SER A 207 31.85 -8.88 20.70
CA SER A 207 33.30 -9.04 20.81
C SER A 207 33.70 -9.09 22.29
N PRO A 208 34.63 -9.99 22.69
CA PRO A 208 35.09 -10.03 24.06
C PRO A 208 35.64 -8.65 24.47
N PRO A 209 35.43 -8.22 25.73
CA PRO A 209 35.95 -6.94 26.18
C PRO A 209 37.48 -6.90 25.99
N PRO A 210 38.04 -5.73 25.62
CA PRO A 210 39.49 -5.61 25.47
C PRO A 210 40.18 -5.99 26.79
N PRO A 211 41.35 -6.67 26.74
CA PRO A 211 42.08 -7.04 27.94
C PRO A 211 42.40 -5.78 28.75
N SER A 212 42.25 -5.88 30.07
CA SER A 212 42.55 -4.78 30.99
C SER A 212 43.96 -4.23 30.74
N PRO A 213 44.18 -2.91 30.76
CA PRO A 213 45.51 -2.34 30.60
C PRO A 213 46.45 -2.88 31.69
N PRO A 214 47.75 -3.09 31.38
CA PRO A 214 48.71 -3.51 32.39
C PRO A 214 48.76 -2.49 33.54
N PRO A 215 49.01 -2.93 34.79
CA PRO A 215 49.12 -2.02 35.92
C PRO A 215 50.25 -1.00 35.66
N PRO A 216 50.08 0.26 36.08
CA PRO A 216 51.10 1.28 35.88
C PRO A 216 52.40 0.87 36.57
N SER A 217 53.53 1.08 35.90
CA SER A 217 54.85 0.79 36.44
C SER A 217 55.06 1.52 37.77
N PRO A 218 55.73 0.90 38.76
CA PRO A 218 56.05 1.57 40.02
C PRO A 218 56.89 2.82 39.75
N PRO A 219 56.73 3.89 40.56
CA PRO A 219 57.52 5.10 40.41
C PRO A 219 59.03 4.79 40.56
N PRO A 220 59.90 5.49 39.82
CA PRO A 220 61.35 5.30 39.95
C PRO A 220 61.81 5.63 41.37
N PRO A 221 62.86 4.94 41.89
CA PRO A 221 63.40 5.24 43.20
C PRO A 221 63.93 6.67 43.26
N SER A 222 63.71 7.34 44.40
CA SER A 222 64.18 8.71 44.64
C SER A 222 65.69 8.83 44.40
N PRO A 223 66.17 9.92 43.75
CA PRO A 223 67.60 10.12 43.56
C PRO A 223 68.32 10.29 44.92
N PRO A 224 69.60 9.91 45.02
CA PRO A 224 70.39 10.12 46.23
C PRO A 224 70.53 11.63 46.53
N PRO A 225 70.70 12.02 47.81
CA PRO A 225 70.90 13.42 48.18
C PRO A 225 72.18 13.99 47.54
N PRO A 226 72.20 15.28 47.18
CA PRO A 226 73.37 15.91 46.57
C PRO A 226 74.57 15.95 47.54
N PRO A 227 75.81 15.91 47.03
CA PRO A 227 77.00 16.06 47.87
C PRO A 227 77.05 17.45 48.52
N PRO A 228 77.71 17.60 49.68
CA PRO A 228 77.89 18.90 50.33
C PRO A 228 78.70 19.87 49.42
N PRO A 229 78.42 21.19 49.49
CA PRO A 229 79.08 22.16 48.64
C PRO A 229 80.59 22.28 48.95
N SER A 230 81.39 22.43 47.90
CA SER A 230 82.83 22.68 48.00
C SER A 230 83.14 23.97 48.77
N PRO A 231 84.26 24.04 49.52
CA PRO A 231 84.69 25.28 50.16
C PRO A 231 85.00 26.38 49.12
N PRO A 232 84.81 27.67 49.45
CA PRO A 232 85.03 28.76 48.52
C PRO A 232 86.52 28.93 48.14
N PRO A 233 86.83 29.34 46.91
CA PRO A 233 88.20 29.61 46.48
C PRO A 233 88.80 30.84 47.18
N PRO A 234 90.14 30.93 47.30
CA PRO A 234 90.80 32.11 47.84
C PRO A 234 90.60 33.34 46.95
N PRO A 235 90.60 34.57 47.52
CA PRO A 235 90.35 35.79 46.77
C PRO A 235 91.49 36.11 45.77
N PRO A 236 91.17 36.66 44.59
CA PRO A 236 92.17 37.05 43.59
C PRO A 236 92.96 38.31 44.00
N PRO A 237 94.19 38.50 43.50
CA PRO A 237 94.98 39.71 43.76
C PRO A 237 94.39 40.95 43.06
N SER A 238 94.57 42.11 43.69
CA SER A 238 94.00 43.39 43.25
C SER A 238 94.62 43.92 41.94
N PRO A 239 93.83 44.41 40.97
CA PRO A 239 94.33 45.02 39.74
C PRO A 239 94.80 46.48 39.93
N PRO A 240 95.71 46.99 39.07
CA PRO A 240 96.18 48.39 39.11
C PRO A 240 95.26 49.38 38.36
N PRO A 241 95.30 50.69 38.70
CA PRO A 241 94.67 51.79 37.94
C PRO A 241 95.56 52.27 36.76
N PRO A 242 95.13 53.19 35.85
CA PRO A 242 93.90 54.01 35.77
C PRO A 242 92.99 53.57 34.57
N ALA A 243 92.39 54.34 33.64
CA ALA A 243 92.36 55.76 33.23
C ALA A 243 91.07 56.13 32.41
N PRO A 244 90.76 57.42 32.12
CA PRO A 244 89.42 57.84 31.67
C PRO A 244 89.28 58.33 30.21
N THR A 245 88.12 58.06 29.57
CA THR A 245 87.55 58.78 28.40
C THR A 245 86.06 58.36 28.23
N ILE A 246 85.06 59.20 28.56
CA ILE A 246 84.35 60.22 27.75
C ILE A 246 83.29 59.68 26.74
N ALA A 247 82.04 59.75 27.21
CA ALA A 247 80.69 59.82 26.60
C ALA A 247 80.42 59.79 25.07
N ALA A 248 79.38 59.02 24.67
CA ALA A 248 78.22 59.40 23.81
C ALA A 248 77.28 58.17 23.57
N ALA A 249 76.03 58.25 23.06
CA ALA A 249 74.87 59.13 23.32
C ALA A 249 73.60 58.58 22.59
N ALA A 250 72.37 58.88 23.08
CA ALA A 250 71.02 58.65 22.49
C ALA A 250 70.59 57.19 22.14
N SER A 251 69.45 56.58 22.54
CA SER A 251 68.05 56.97 22.91
C SER A 251 67.00 56.65 21.82
N PRO A 252 65.71 56.33 22.15
CA PRO A 252 64.86 55.44 21.32
C PRO A 252 63.46 55.98 20.88
N ALA A 253 62.73 55.19 20.07
CA ALA A 253 61.33 55.33 19.61
C ALA A 253 60.87 53.99 18.96
N VAL A 254 59.61 53.53 18.83
CA VAL A 254 58.24 53.78 19.39
C VAL A 254 57.45 52.45 19.31
N SER A 255 56.42 52.13 20.13
CA SER A 255 54.98 52.45 20.02
C SER A 255 54.30 52.15 18.65
N ALA A 256 53.08 51.58 18.53
CA ALA A 256 51.99 51.40 19.52
C ALA A 256 51.10 50.13 19.27
N SER A 257 50.00 50.00 20.03
CA SER A 257 49.14 48.80 20.17
C SER A 257 47.88 48.74 19.26
N PRO A 258 47.11 47.62 19.22
CA PRO A 258 45.99 47.40 18.30
C PRO A 258 44.62 47.89 18.82
N VAL A 259 43.59 47.81 17.97
CA VAL A 259 42.17 47.94 18.36
C VAL A 259 41.31 46.90 17.63
N ALA A 260 40.23 46.46 18.27
CA ALA A 260 39.26 45.51 17.70
C ALA A 260 37.87 46.13 17.56
N SER A 261 37.01 45.50 16.74
CA SER A 261 35.56 45.63 16.83
C SER A 261 34.89 44.46 16.10
N ALA A 262 33.81 43.94 16.68
CA ALA A 262 32.90 43.01 16.05
C ALA A 262 31.47 43.55 16.20
N THR A 263 30.63 43.39 15.18
CA THR A 263 29.24 43.86 15.19
C THR A 263 28.32 42.80 14.63
N ILE A 264 27.18 42.60 15.28
CA ILE A 264 26.13 41.66 14.90
C ILE A 264 25.01 42.43 14.22
N ALA A 265 24.50 41.94 13.08
CA ALA A 265 23.22 42.36 12.54
C ALA A 265 22.56 41.20 11.78
N ALA A 266 21.36 40.80 12.22
CA ALA A 266 20.49 39.90 11.49
C ALA A 266 19.17 40.61 11.22
N THR A 267 18.75 40.67 9.96
CA THR A 267 17.46 41.22 9.55
C THR A 267 16.83 40.35 8.46
N ALA A 268 15.68 39.77 8.76
CA ALA A 268 14.79 39.20 7.76
C ALA A 268 13.82 40.28 7.28
N SER A 269 13.49 40.28 5.99
CA SER A 269 12.41 41.09 5.41
C SER A 269 11.88 40.43 4.12
N ALA A 270 10.64 40.75 3.76
CA ALA A 270 9.82 39.89 2.91
C ALA A 270 9.75 40.33 1.43
N ALA A 271 9.11 39.46 0.66
CA ALA A 271 8.89 39.50 -0.79
C ALA A 271 8.47 40.84 -1.42
N ILE A 272 8.93 41.06 -2.66
CA ILE A 272 8.13 41.69 -3.73
C ILE A 272 8.42 41.01 -5.07
N ALA A 273 7.50 41.17 -6.03
CA ALA A 273 7.46 40.41 -7.27
C ALA A 273 8.38 40.95 -8.38
N SER A 274 8.91 40.05 -9.21
CA SER A 274 9.52 40.36 -10.50
C SER A 274 8.53 40.17 -11.66
N ALA A 275 7.68 41.18 -11.89
CA ALA A 275 6.88 41.26 -13.10
C ALA A 275 7.68 41.95 -14.23
N ALA A 276 7.91 41.25 -15.34
CA ALA A 276 8.42 41.83 -16.57
C ALA A 276 7.30 41.80 -17.63
N ALA A 277 6.94 42.96 -18.19
CA ALA A 277 5.79 43.10 -19.08
C ALA A 277 6.14 42.78 -20.54
N ALA A 278 5.23 42.09 -21.23
CA ALA A 278 5.26 41.90 -22.68
C ALA A 278 3.83 42.00 -23.25
N THR A 279 3.29 43.21 -23.27
CA THR A 279 1.99 43.52 -23.89
C THR A 279 2.15 43.78 -25.37
N ILE A 280 1.34 43.16 -26.24
CA ILE A 280 0.75 43.75 -27.47
C ILE A 280 -0.21 42.75 -28.16
N SER A 281 -1.35 43.28 -28.62
CA SER A 281 -2.32 42.74 -29.59
C SER A 281 -2.92 41.33 -29.43
N SER A 282 -4.25 41.30 -29.31
CA SER A 282 -5.12 40.17 -29.66
C SER A 282 -5.01 39.77 -31.14
N PRO A 283 -5.52 38.59 -31.52
CA PRO A 283 -6.81 38.63 -32.21
C PRO A 283 -7.88 37.71 -31.60
N THR A 284 -9.15 38.10 -31.77
CA THR A 284 -10.31 37.30 -31.37
C THR A 284 -10.47 36.10 -32.29
N VAL A 285 -10.44 34.88 -31.75
CA VAL A 285 -10.80 33.66 -32.48
C VAL A 285 -12.05 33.04 -31.83
N THR A 286 -13.17 33.11 -32.55
CA THR A 286 -14.44 32.52 -32.14
C THR A 286 -14.35 30.99 -32.22
N SER A 287 -14.20 30.32 -31.08
CA SER A 287 -14.20 28.85 -31.02
C SER A 287 -15.63 28.32 -30.84
N THR A 288 -16.24 27.86 -31.93
CA THR A 288 -17.59 27.27 -31.94
C THR A 288 -17.61 25.97 -31.11
N ALA A 289 -18.40 25.95 -30.03
CA ALA A 289 -18.61 24.75 -29.23
C ALA A 289 -19.52 23.75 -29.97
N ILE A 290 -18.93 22.70 -30.54
CA ILE A 290 -19.67 21.61 -31.18
C ILE A 290 -20.14 20.63 -30.09
N ALA A 291 -21.40 20.77 -29.65
CA ALA A 291 -22.00 19.90 -28.67
C ALA A 291 -22.42 18.54 -29.30
N THR A 292 -21.48 17.61 -29.45
CA THR A 292 -21.76 16.26 -29.96
C THR A 292 -22.43 15.40 -28.89
N THR A 293 -23.77 15.40 -28.86
CA THR A 293 -24.58 14.55 -27.97
C THR A 293 -24.52 13.07 -28.37
N ALA A 294 -23.52 12.33 -27.88
CA ALA A 294 -23.46 10.88 -28.03
C ALA A 294 -24.42 10.20 -27.04
N ALA A 295 -25.66 9.94 -27.49
CA ALA A 295 -26.69 9.27 -26.70
C ALA A 295 -26.34 7.79 -26.45
N SER A 296 -25.66 7.51 -25.34
CA SER A 296 -25.35 6.13 -24.92
C SER A 296 -26.60 5.46 -24.34
N THR A 297 -27.34 4.75 -25.18
CA THR A 297 -28.48 3.91 -24.78
C THR A 297 -27.99 2.67 -24.04
N PHE A 298 -27.81 2.77 -22.73
CA PHE A 298 -27.66 1.59 -21.88
C PHE A 298 -28.93 0.72 -21.97
N PRO A 299 -28.82 -0.60 -22.16
CA PRO A 299 -29.97 -1.49 -22.04
C PRO A 299 -30.47 -1.50 -20.58
N PRO A 300 -31.79 -1.62 -20.35
CA PRO A 300 -32.32 -1.75 -19.01
C PRO A 300 -31.82 -3.05 -18.34
N PRO A 301 -31.76 -3.10 -16.99
CA PRO A 301 -31.44 -4.33 -16.28
C PRO A 301 -32.47 -5.43 -16.61
N PRO A 302 -32.09 -6.71 -16.60
CA PRO A 302 -33.03 -7.80 -16.81
C PRO A 302 -34.13 -7.78 -15.73
N PRO A 303 -35.36 -8.17 -16.07
CA PRO A 303 -36.44 -8.24 -15.09
C PRO A 303 -36.09 -9.24 -13.98
N PRO A 304 -36.59 -9.04 -12.74
CA PRO A 304 -36.43 -10.03 -11.68
C PRO A 304 -37.04 -11.37 -12.10
N PRO A 305 -36.48 -12.51 -11.65
CA PRO A 305 -37.08 -13.81 -11.90
C PRO A 305 -38.52 -13.84 -11.36
N PRO A 306 -39.45 -14.55 -12.03
CA PRO A 306 -40.85 -14.57 -11.60
C PRO A 306 -40.95 -15.10 -10.17
N THR A 307 -41.52 -14.29 -9.28
CA THR A 307 -41.83 -14.71 -7.92
C THR A 307 -42.84 -15.85 -7.96
N ILE A 308 -42.37 -17.07 -7.80
CA ILE A 308 -43.22 -18.25 -7.64
C ILE A 308 -43.92 -18.11 -6.29
N SER A 309 -45.14 -17.55 -6.31
CA SER A 309 -46.05 -17.61 -5.17
C SER A 309 -46.20 -19.07 -4.74
N PRO A 310 -46.12 -19.39 -3.43
CA PRO A 310 -46.23 -20.76 -2.97
C PRO A 310 -47.57 -21.35 -3.40
N ALA A 311 -47.52 -22.40 -4.22
CA ALA A 311 -48.72 -23.09 -4.67
C ALA A 311 -49.49 -23.64 -3.45
N SER A 312 -50.81 -23.49 -3.46
CA SER A 312 -51.66 -23.93 -2.35
C SER A 312 -51.52 -25.44 -2.12
N SER A 313 -51.06 -25.83 -0.92
CA SER A 313 -50.82 -27.22 -0.54
C SER A 313 -52.10 -28.03 -0.46
N SER A 314 -52.55 -28.56 -1.60
CA SER A 314 -53.55 -29.63 -1.64
C SER A 314 -52.91 -30.95 -1.16
N PRO A 315 -53.56 -31.72 -0.28
CA PRO A 315 -52.95 -32.92 0.30
C PRO A 315 -52.84 -34.05 -0.73
N ILE A 316 -51.61 -34.50 -0.97
CA ILE A 316 -51.34 -35.70 -1.78
C ILE A 316 -51.60 -36.93 -0.92
N SER A 317 -52.44 -37.85 -1.41
CA SER A 317 -52.74 -39.12 -0.72
C SER A 317 -51.50 -40.02 -0.59
N SER A 318 -51.42 -40.73 0.53
CA SER A 318 -50.31 -41.64 0.84
C SER A 318 -50.11 -42.73 -0.23
N PRO A 319 -48.86 -43.08 -0.60
CA PRO A 319 -48.59 -44.28 -1.37
C PRO A 319 -48.89 -45.55 -0.54
N PRO A 320 -49.23 -46.68 -1.19
CA PRO A 320 -49.47 -47.94 -0.49
C PRO A 320 -48.18 -48.52 0.10
N THR A 321 -48.29 -49.12 1.29
CA THR A 321 -47.18 -49.77 2.01
C THR A 321 -46.52 -50.88 1.19
N ALA A 322 -45.23 -50.74 0.90
CA ALA A 322 -44.43 -51.83 0.35
C ALA A 322 -44.23 -52.92 1.42
N ALA A 323 -44.63 -54.16 1.12
CA ALA A 323 -44.46 -55.28 2.03
C ALA A 323 -42.97 -55.67 2.18
N GLN A 324 -42.52 -55.91 3.40
CA GLN A 324 -41.19 -56.47 3.63
C GLN A 324 -41.13 -57.95 3.21
N PRO A 325 -40.08 -58.40 2.51
CA PRO A 325 -39.82 -59.83 2.34
C PRO A 325 -39.41 -60.46 3.69
N ALA A 326 -39.85 -61.69 3.93
CA ALA A 326 -39.56 -62.42 5.17
C ALA A 326 -38.08 -62.81 5.30
N PRO A 327 -37.52 -62.87 6.53
CA PRO A 327 -36.13 -63.26 6.74
C PRO A 327 -35.89 -64.74 6.38
N SER A 328 -34.84 -64.99 5.61
CA SER A 328 -34.45 -66.35 5.20
C SER A 328 -33.89 -67.15 6.38
N LYS A 329 -34.35 -68.39 6.54
CA LYS A 329 -33.83 -69.34 7.54
C LYS A 329 -32.39 -69.77 7.20
N PRO A 330 -31.43 -69.81 8.15
CA PRO A 330 -30.10 -70.33 7.89
C PRO A 330 -30.11 -71.85 7.68
N PRO A 331 -29.16 -72.40 6.88
CA PRO A 331 -29.04 -73.83 6.65
C PRO A 331 -28.43 -74.58 7.85
N THR A 332 -28.79 -75.86 7.94
CA THR A 332 -28.17 -76.92 8.76
C THR A 332 -28.00 -78.13 7.88
#